data_AF-A0A4S1DV52-F1
#
_entry.id   AF-A0A4S1DV52-F1
#
_cell.length_a   1.000
_cell.length_b   1.000
_cell.length_c   1.000
_cell.angle_alpha   90.00
_cell.angle_beta   90.00
_cell.angle_gamma   90.00
#
_symmetry.space_group_name_H-M   'P 1'
#
loop_
_entity.id
_entity.type
_entity.pdbx_description
1 polymer ?
#
loop_
_entity_poly.entity_id
_entity_poly.type
_entity_poly.pdbx_seq_one_letter_code
_entity_poly.pdbx_strand_id
1 'polypeptide(L)'
;MFKNPFSFSGRIRRLEYGLTFLFYAFILILNIFFTEISELLDSIFVLLIFTTYWVLLAQGSKRCHDLGNSGFYQLIPFYIFIMFFYDGQNNENKYGLNPKSKEYLEKKSSIKFPAVKKITRIKTFEIITITLLLALILGINNLIFFEYDTYLTLSYFAMPIPGFIVLLYVSYYKKPYPEEKSSLVNQQLVFAGFYYLTIRLYNVIFRLADIGFETIISELIAILFIFGLTYISLGLYSFIFNHRLKDV
;
A
#
# COMPACT_ATOMS: atom_id res chain seq x y z
N MET A 1 16.10 -2.11 -12.40
CA MET A 1 15.48 -3.43 -12.16
C MET A 1 14.32 -3.20 -11.19
N PHE A 2 13.28 -4.04 -11.17
CA PHE A 2 12.05 -3.84 -10.37
C PHE A 2 11.20 -2.63 -10.78
N LYS A 3 10.87 -2.51 -12.07
CA LYS A 3 9.89 -1.50 -12.50
C LYS A 3 8.49 -1.96 -12.11
N ASN A 4 7.86 -1.21 -11.21
CA ASN A 4 6.50 -1.45 -10.75
C ASN A 4 6.26 -2.83 -10.09
N PRO A 5 6.89 -3.14 -8.94
CA PRO A 5 6.87 -4.48 -8.36
C PRO A 5 5.47 -4.98 -7.95
N PHE A 6 4.58 -4.08 -7.50
CA PHE A 6 3.20 -4.42 -7.09
C PHE A 6 2.18 -4.53 -8.25
N SER A 7 2.61 -4.38 -9.51
CA SER A 7 1.70 -4.47 -10.67
C SER A 7 1.88 -5.83 -11.35
N PHE A 8 0.82 -6.41 -11.89
CA PHE A 8 0.87 -7.68 -12.64
C PHE A 8 1.27 -7.51 -14.11
N SER A 9 1.34 -6.28 -14.61
CA SER A 9 1.57 -6.01 -16.03
C SER A 9 3.06 -5.95 -16.39
N GLY A 10 3.40 -6.53 -17.53
CA GLY A 10 4.74 -6.52 -18.13
C GLY A 10 5.48 -7.85 -18.05
N ARG A 11 6.78 -7.82 -18.38
CA ARG A 11 7.66 -8.99 -18.51
C ARG A 11 8.93 -8.81 -17.68
N ILE A 12 9.35 -9.85 -16.96
CA ILE A 12 10.59 -9.84 -16.17
C ILE A 12 11.44 -11.08 -16.44
N ARG A 13 12.76 -10.92 -16.23
CA ARG A 13 13.76 -11.97 -16.45
C ARG A 13 14.02 -12.77 -15.16
N ARG A 14 14.65 -13.94 -15.31
CA ARG A 14 15.04 -14.85 -14.22
C ARG A 14 15.74 -14.18 -13.03
N LEU A 15 16.68 -13.26 -13.29
CA LEU A 15 17.44 -12.60 -12.22
C LEU A 15 16.54 -11.71 -11.35
N GLU A 16 15.61 -10.98 -11.97
CA GLU A 16 14.66 -10.13 -11.25
C GLU A 16 13.69 -10.99 -10.43
N TYR A 17 13.16 -12.04 -11.05
CA TYR A 17 12.29 -13.00 -10.36
C TYR A 17 13.00 -13.70 -9.18
N GLY A 18 14.23 -14.15 -9.37
CA GLY A 18 14.98 -14.86 -8.34
C GLY A 18 15.36 -13.98 -7.16
N LEU A 19 15.69 -12.71 -7.38
CA LEU A 19 15.90 -11.77 -6.29
C LEU A 19 14.61 -11.48 -5.50
N THR A 20 13.44 -11.41 -6.16
CA THR A 20 12.15 -11.30 -5.45
C THR A 20 11.90 -12.52 -4.56
N PHE A 21 12.18 -13.71 -5.07
CA PHE A 21 12.00 -14.94 -4.30
C PHE A 21 12.95 -15.01 -3.10
N LEU A 22 14.23 -14.65 -3.27
CA LEU A 22 15.20 -14.59 -2.17
C LEU A 22 14.79 -13.59 -1.08
N PHE A 23 14.24 -12.43 -1.46
CA PHE A 23 13.74 -11.45 -0.51
C PHE A 23 12.53 -11.98 0.29
N TYR A 24 11.61 -12.68 -0.38
CA TYR A 24 10.48 -13.32 0.29
C TYR A 24 10.93 -14.42 1.27
N ALA A 25 11.86 -15.28 0.86
CA ALA A 25 12.42 -16.32 1.71
C ALA A 25 13.12 -15.73 2.95
N PHE A 26 13.84 -14.62 2.80
CA PHE A 26 14.47 -13.93 3.92
C PHE A 26 13.44 -13.45 4.97
N ILE A 27 12.30 -12.89 4.54
CA ILE A 27 11.24 -12.46 5.46
C ILE A 27 10.59 -13.63 6.20
N LEU A 28 10.38 -14.76 5.51
CA LEU A 28 9.86 -15.98 6.16
C LEU A 28 10.82 -16.50 7.23
N ILE A 29 12.12 -16.51 6.95
CA ILE A 29 13.14 -16.91 7.92
C ILE A 29 13.10 -15.99 9.14
N LEU A 30 13.02 -14.67 8.94
CA LEU A 30 12.89 -13.74 10.06
C LEU A 30 11.61 -14.00 10.87
N ASN A 31 10.47 -14.22 10.23
CA ASN A 31 9.22 -14.51 10.94
C ASN A 31 9.37 -15.69 11.91
N ILE A 32 9.96 -16.81 11.46
CA ILE A 32 10.19 -18.00 12.31
C ILE A 32 11.02 -17.68 13.56
N PHE A 33 12.01 -16.78 13.46
CA PHE A 33 12.85 -16.41 14.61
C PHE A 33 12.18 -15.45 15.60
N PHE A 34 11.14 -14.71 15.18
CA PHE A 34 10.56 -13.64 15.97
C PHE A 34 9.11 -13.91 16.43
N THR A 35 8.45 -14.97 15.93
CA THR A 35 7.06 -15.33 16.28
C THR A 35 6.87 -15.70 17.75
N GLU A 36 7.88 -16.30 18.40
CA GLU A 36 7.78 -16.72 19.82
C GLU A 36 8.08 -15.59 20.82
N ILE A 37 8.49 -14.41 20.32
CA ILE A 37 9.00 -13.31 21.16
C ILE A 37 7.88 -12.33 21.55
N SER A 38 6.88 -12.11 20.70
CA SER A 38 5.78 -11.17 20.98
C SER A 38 4.61 -11.33 20.03
N GLU A 39 3.38 -11.35 20.56
CA GLU A 39 2.12 -11.36 19.80
C GLU A 39 1.96 -10.12 18.88
N LEU A 40 2.55 -8.98 19.27
CA LEU A 40 2.60 -7.77 18.44
C LEU A 40 3.54 -7.95 17.24
N LEU A 41 4.71 -8.57 17.45
CA LEU A 41 5.63 -8.88 16.35
C LEU A 41 5.02 -9.90 15.41
N ASP A 42 4.31 -10.89 15.93
CA ASP A 42 3.58 -11.87 15.12
C ASP A 42 2.57 -11.18 14.19
N SER A 43 1.74 -10.29 14.75
CA SER A 43 0.79 -9.48 13.97
C SER A 43 1.46 -8.63 12.88
N ILE A 44 2.64 -8.07 13.16
CA ILE A 44 3.44 -7.28 12.19
C ILE A 44 4.02 -8.18 11.10
N PHE A 45 4.56 -9.34 11.44
CA PHE A 45 5.11 -10.28 10.46
C PHE A 45 4.03 -10.87 9.57
N VAL A 46 2.83 -11.13 10.11
CA VAL A 46 1.66 -11.52 9.31
C VAL A 46 1.39 -10.48 8.22
N LEU A 47 1.30 -9.19 8.58
CA LEU A 47 1.11 -8.09 7.61
C LEU A 47 2.25 -8.00 6.57
N LEU A 48 3.49 -8.22 7.00
CA LEU A 48 4.68 -8.18 6.15
C LEU A 48 4.71 -9.36 5.15
N ILE A 49 4.33 -10.55 5.59
CA ILE A 49 4.18 -11.75 4.76
C ILE A 49 3.07 -11.51 3.71
N PHE A 50 1.90 -10.99 4.10
CA PHE A 50 0.84 -10.67 3.15
C PHE A 50 1.29 -9.68 2.07
N THR A 51 2.00 -8.63 2.48
CA THR A 51 2.50 -7.60 1.56
C THR A 51 3.55 -8.13 0.60
N THR A 52 4.49 -8.96 1.09
CA THR A 52 5.53 -9.54 0.23
C THR A 52 5.04 -10.67 -0.63
N TYR A 53 4.05 -11.44 -0.17
CA TYR A 53 3.36 -12.44 -0.97
C TYR A 53 2.65 -11.80 -2.18
N TRP A 54 2.00 -10.64 -2.01
CA TRP A 54 1.43 -9.89 -3.12
C TRP A 54 2.48 -9.51 -4.18
N VAL A 55 3.66 -9.05 -3.74
CA VAL A 55 4.76 -8.71 -4.64
C VAL A 55 5.29 -9.97 -5.36
N LEU A 56 5.42 -11.10 -4.66
CA LEU A 56 5.83 -12.36 -5.26
C LEU A 56 4.86 -12.81 -6.36
N LEU A 57 3.55 -12.74 -6.12
CA LEU A 57 2.51 -13.06 -7.12
C LEU A 57 2.55 -12.12 -8.33
N ALA A 58 2.74 -10.82 -8.08
CA ALA A 58 2.85 -9.82 -9.14
C ALA A 58 4.08 -10.06 -10.02
N GLN A 59 5.23 -10.40 -9.44
CA GLN A 59 6.45 -10.71 -10.18
C GLN A 59 6.38 -12.07 -10.87
N GLY A 60 5.82 -13.10 -10.22
CA GLY A 60 5.58 -14.41 -10.81
C GLY A 60 4.69 -14.32 -12.06
N SER A 61 3.66 -13.47 -12.02
CA SER A 61 2.80 -13.19 -13.18
C SER A 61 3.58 -12.60 -14.35
N LYS A 62 4.44 -11.61 -14.10
CA LYS A 62 5.32 -11.04 -15.14
C LYS A 62 6.37 -12.04 -15.67
N ARG A 63 6.81 -12.99 -14.84
CA ARG A 63 7.73 -14.04 -15.28
C ARG A 63 7.01 -15.04 -16.20
N CYS A 64 5.75 -15.39 -15.88
CA CYS A 64 4.89 -16.16 -16.77
C CYS A 64 4.66 -15.45 -18.11
N HIS A 65 4.37 -14.15 -18.06
CA HIS A 65 4.22 -13.32 -19.26
C HIS A 65 5.49 -13.29 -20.13
N ASP A 66 6.68 -13.30 -19.51
CA ASP A 66 7.94 -13.38 -20.26
C ASP A 66 8.13 -14.73 -20.97
N LEU A 67 7.57 -15.81 -20.41
CA LEU A 67 7.51 -17.13 -21.02
C LEU A 67 6.37 -17.26 -22.05
N GLY A 68 5.54 -16.22 -22.22
CA GLY A 68 4.40 -16.21 -23.15
C GLY A 68 3.10 -16.79 -22.58
N ASN A 69 3.09 -17.16 -21.30
CA ASN A 69 1.95 -17.79 -20.64
C ASN A 69 1.17 -16.77 -19.79
N SER A 70 -0.06 -17.12 -19.40
CA SER A 70 -0.85 -16.26 -18.51
C SER A 70 -0.26 -16.22 -17.11
N GLY A 71 -0.49 -15.13 -16.39
CA GLY A 71 -0.01 -14.96 -15.01
C GLY A 71 -0.46 -16.05 -14.04
N PHE A 72 -1.50 -16.82 -14.37
CA PHE A 72 -1.99 -17.93 -13.57
C PHE A 72 -1.11 -19.20 -13.64
N TYR A 73 -0.21 -19.31 -14.63
CA TYR A 73 0.66 -20.49 -14.76
C TYR A 73 1.58 -20.67 -13.55
N GLN A 74 1.87 -19.61 -12.79
CA GLN A 74 2.62 -19.70 -11.54
C GLN A 74 1.94 -20.58 -10.46
N LEU A 75 0.63 -20.84 -10.59
CA LEU A 75 -0.13 -21.72 -9.69
C LEU A 75 0.00 -23.20 -10.06
N ILE A 76 0.51 -23.51 -11.26
CA ILE A 76 0.75 -24.89 -11.69
C ILE A 76 1.91 -25.44 -10.84
N PRO A 77 1.73 -26.57 -10.14
CA PRO A 77 2.79 -27.19 -9.38
C PRO A 77 4.07 -27.37 -10.22
N PHE A 78 5.23 -27.11 -9.62
CA PHE A 78 6.55 -27.21 -10.26
C PHE A 78 6.84 -26.22 -11.40
N TYR A 79 5.87 -25.42 -11.88
CA TYR A 79 6.12 -24.41 -12.91
C TYR A 79 7.11 -23.33 -12.45
N ILE A 80 7.27 -23.16 -11.14
CA ILE A 80 8.29 -22.32 -10.53
C ILE A 80 9.72 -22.66 -11.00
N PHE A 81 10.04 -23.94 -11.24
CA PHE A 81 11.34 -24.36 -11.76
C PHE A 81 11.56 -23.86 -13.20
N ILE A 82 10.53 -23.92 -14.04
CA ILE A 82 10.56 -23.34 -15.39
C ILE A 82 10.80 -21.83 -15.30
N MET A 83 10.13 -21.16 -14.37
CA MET A 83 10.28 -19.71 -14.15
C MET A 83 11.70 -19.32 -13.70
N PHE A 84 12.40 -20.16 -12.94
CA PHE A 84 13.78 -19.93 -12.52
C PHE A 84 14.82 -20.16 -13.61
N PHE A 85 14.69 -21.24 -14.37
CA PHE A 85 15.77 -21.70 -15.25
C PHE A 85 15.55 -21.40 -16.73
N TYR A 86 14.29 -21.42 -17.20
CA TYR A 86 14.01 -21.28 -18.62
C TYR A 86 14.19 -19.84 -19.10
N ASP A 87 14.56 -19.65 -20.36
CA ASP A 87 14.72 -18.32 -20.93
C ASP A 87 13.39 -17.76 -21.46
N GLY A 88 13.24 -16.43 -21.39
CA GLY A 88 12.04 -15.75 -21.90
C GLY A 88 11.91 -15.80 -23.42
N GLN A 89 10.72 -15.48 -23.93
CA GLN A 89 10.48 -15.35 -25.37
C GLN A 89 11.33 -14.22 -25.97
N ASN A 90 12.07 -14.53 -27.04
CA ASN A 90 13.00 -13.56 -27.65
C ASN A 90 12.30 -12.44 -28.44
N ASN A 91 11.05 -12.63 -28.84
CA ASN A 91 10.27 -11.64 -29.58
C ASN A 91 9.30 -10.89 -28.66
N GLU A 92 8.72 -9.81 -29.17
CA GLU A 92 7.55 -9.20 -28.56
C GLU A 92 6.39 -10.20 -28.50
N ASN A 93 5.62 -10.13 -27.41
CA ASN A 93 4.40 -10.89 -27.26
C ASN A 93 3.29 -9.97 -26.75
N LYS A 94 2.08 -10.50 -26.55
CA LYS A 94 0.91 -9.72 -26.07
C LYS A 94 1.11 -9.01 -24.72
N TYR A 95 2.16 -9.34 -23.97
CA TYR A 95 2.53 -8.72 -22.70
C TYR A 95 3.63 -7.66 -22.83
N GLY A 96 4.11 -7.43 -24.07
CA GLY A 96 5.04 -6.36 -24.45
C GLY A 96 6.39 -6.86 -24.98
N LEU A 97 7.26 -5.90 -25.25
CA LEU A 97 8.61 -6.08 -25.81
C LEU A 97 9.47 -7.06 -24.99
N ASN A 98 10.33 -7.81 -25.68
CA ASN A 98 11.31 -8.68 -25.04
C ASN A 98 12.25 -7.86 -24.13
N PRO A 99 12.37 -8.20 -22.82
CA PRO A 99 13.25 -7.51 -21.87
C PRO A 99 14.74 -7.49 -22.23
N LYS A 100 15.20 -8.30 -23.19
CA LYS A 100 16.57 -8.32 -23.74
C LYS A 100 16.72 -7.53 -25.04
N SER A 101 15.63 -7.15 -25.71
CA SER A 101 15.71 -6.51 -27.03
C SER A 101 16.37 -5.14 -26.96
N LYS A 102 17.12 -4.76 -28.01
CA LYS A 102 17.69 -3.41 -28.14
C LYS A 102 16.59 -2.36 -28.07
N GLU A 103 15.47 -2.56 -28.76
CA GLU A 103 14.32 -1.66 -28.68
C GLU A 103 13.74 -1.55 -27.27
N TYR A 104 13.64 -2.63 -26.50
CA TYR A 104 13.24 -2.52 -25.08
C TYR A 104 14.28 -1.76 -24.26
N LEU A 105 15.56 -2.02 -24.47
CA LEU A 105 16.64 -1.35 -23.74
C LEU A 105 16.76 0.12 -24.14
N GLU A 106 16.53 0.43 -25.40
CA GLU A 106 16.46 1.76 -25.99
C GLU A 106 15.20 2.44 -25.50
N LYS A 107 14.00 1.89 -25.63
CA LYS A 107 12.79 2.42 -24.99
C LYS A 107 13.00 2.59 -23.49
N LYS A 108 13.72 1.69 -22.82
CA LYS A 108 14.05 1.83 -21.40
C LYS A 108 15.03 2.99 -21.12
N SER A 109 15.94 3.30 -22.04
CA SER A 109 16.91 4.41 -21.94
C SER A 109 16.44 5.73 -22.60
N SER A 110 15.50 5.65 -23.53
CA SER A 110 14.91 6.68 -24.40
C SER A 110 13.47 7.00 -24.01
N ILE A 111 12.97 6.39 -22.93
CA ILE A 111 12.05 7.07 -22.02
C ILE A 111 12.77 8.37 -21.62
N LYS A 112 12.65 9.39 -22.46
CA LYS A 112 12.40 10.74 -22.00
C LYS A 112 11.13 10.55 -21.20
N PHE A 113 11.27 10.57 -19.89
CA PHE A 113 10.12 10.67 -19.01
C PHE A 113 9.22 11.71 -19.68
N PRO A 114 7.96 11.37 -20.05
CA PRO A 114 7.02 12.43 -20.38
C PRO A 114 7.18 13.47 -19.27
N ALA A 115 7.24 14.77 -19.60
CA ALA A 115 7.19 15.79 -18.56
C ALA A 115 6.02 15.37 -17.67
N VAL A 116 6.36 14.94 -16.46
CA VAL A 116 5.61 13.88 -15.79
C VAL A 116 4.16 14.30 -15.73
N LYS A 117 3.25 13.63 -16.47
CA LYS A 117 1.83 13.68 -16.08
C LYS A 117 1.75 12.82 -14.82
N LYS A 118 2.17 13.47 -13.74
CA LYS A 118 2.21 12.96 -12.38
C LYS A 118 0.77 12.65 -12.08
N ILE A 119 0.45 11.43 -11.66
CA ILE A 119 -0.24 11.13 -10.40
C ILE A 119 -0.35 9.59 -10.33
N THR A 120 -0.01 8.83 -9.29
CA THR A 120 0.69 9.06 -8.01
C THR A 120 0.79 7.73 -7.28
N ARG A 121 1.90 7.01 -7.43
CA ARG A 121 2.16 5.84 -6.58
C ARG A 121 2.70 6.22 -5.20
N ILE A 122 3.09 7.49 -5.07
CA ILE A 122 3.59 8.10 -3.83
C ILE A 122 2.45 8.26 -2.81
N LYS A 123 1.22 8.52 -3.27
CA LYS A 123 0.08 8.82 -2.38
C LYS A 123 -0.47 7.66 -1.58
N THR A 124 -0.57 6.45 -2.14
CA THR A 124 -1.06 5.28 -1.38
C THR A 124 -0.09 4.88 -0.28
N PHE A 125 1.21 5.03 -0.53
CA PHE A 125 2.22 4.80 0.48
C PHE A 125 2.16 5.85 1.57
N GLU A 126 2.10 7.14 1.21
CA GLU A 126 1.94 8.20 2.20
C GLU A 126 0.67 8.00 3.03
N ILE A 127 -0.44 7.57 2.40
CA ILE A 127 -1.70 7.23 3.08
C ILE A 127 -1.42 6.21 4.15
N ILE A 128 -0.86 5.08 3.77
CA ILE A 128 -0.59 3.98 4.70
C ILE A 128 0.36 4.44 5.81
N THR A 129 1.45 5.14 5.48
CA THR A 129 2.44 5.59 6.46
C THR A 129 1.86 6.59 7.46
N ILE A 130 1.01 7.50 7.02
CA ILE A 130 0.41 8.51 7.89
C ILE A 130 -0.77 7.94 8.66
N THR A 131 -1.52 7.00 8.08
CA THR A 131 -2.54 6.23 8.80
C THR A 131 -1.92 5.39 9.91
N LEU A 132 -0.76 4.79 9.66
CA LEU A 132 0.03 4.05 10.65
C LEU A 132 0.59 4.98 11.74
N LEU A 133 1.09 6.17 11.36
CA LEU A 133 1.57 7.15 12.34
C LEU A 133 0.43 7.65 13.24
N LEU A 134 -0.75 7.89 12.67
CA LEU A 134 -1.93 8.29 13.44
C LEU A 134 -2.44 7.18 14.33
N ALA A 135 -2.43 5.94 13.86
CA ALA A 135 -2.78 4.79 14.68
C ALA A 135 -1.82 4.62 15.86
N LEU A 136 -0.54 4.91 15.66
CA LEU A 136 0.45 4.95 16.73
C LEU A 136 0.14 6.06 17.74
N ILE A 137 -0.12 7.29 17.28
CA ILE A 137 -0.47 8.44 18.14
C ILE A 137 -1.79 8.19 18.89
N LEU A 138 -2.74 7.56 18.22
CA LEU A 138 -4.02 7.15 18.77
C LEU A 138 -3.81 6.11 19.87
N GLY A 139 -3.07 5.04 19.60
CA GLY A 139 -2.71 4.00 20.57
C GLY A 139 -2.01 4.57 21.80
N ILE A 140 -1.09 5.52 21.63
CA ILE A 140 -0.40 6.18 22.74
C ILE A 140 -1.36 7.04 23.57
N ASN A 141 -2.22 7.85 22.94
CA ASN A 141 -3.24 8.62 23.66
C ASN A 141 -4.17 7.70 24.45
N ASN A 142 -4.57 6.58 23.87
CA ASN A 142 -5.45 5.61 24.50
C ASN A 142 -4.83 4.91 25.71
N LEU A 143 -3.52 4.64 25.66
CA LEU A 143 -2.76 4.07 26.77
C LEU A 143 -2.64 5.06 27.93
N ILE A 144 -2.49 6.36 27.63
CA ILE A 144 -2.39 7.41 28.66
C ILE A 144 -3.76 7.68 29.30
N PHE A 145 -4.85 7.66 28.52
CA PHE A 145 -6.22 7.92 28.99
C PHE A 145 -7.07 6.64 29.13
N PHE A 146 -6.41 5.50 29.38
CA PHE A 146 -7.02 4.16 29.33
C PHE A 146 -8.26 4.00 30.23
N GLU A 147 -8.29 4.70 31.36
CA GLU A 147 -9.39 4.67 32.33
C GLU A 147 -10.56 5.64 32.00
N TYR A 148 -10.46 6.43 30.91
CA TYR A 148 -11.45 7.46 30.55
C TYR A 148 -12.06 7.25 29.15
N ASP A 149 -13.07 6.37 29.07
CA ASP A 149 -13.73 5.91 27.84
C ASP A 149 -14.23 7.02 26.90
N THR A 150 -14.73 8.12 27.47
CA THR A 150 -15.24 9.25 26.68
C THR A 150 -14.13 9.95 25.89
N TYR A 151 -12.92 10.04 26.47
CA TYR A 151 -11.75 10.67 25.81
C TYR A 151 -11.12 9.75 24.76
N LEU A 152 -11.16 8.44 25.00
CA LEU A 152 -10.76 7.42 24.03
C LEU A 152 -11.62 7.47 22.76
N THR A 153 -12.93 7.59 22.93
CA THR A 153 -13.86 7.63 21.80
C THR A 153 -13.73 8.96 21.03
N LEU A 154 -13.57 10.08 21.72
CA LEU A 154 -13.35 11.38 21.06
C LEU A 154 -12.03 11.39 20.26
N SER A 155 -10.97 10.74 20.76
CA SER A 155 -9.66 10.71 20.10
C SER A 155 -9.70 9.94 18.77
N TYR A 156 -10.47 8.84 18.69
CA TYR A 156 -10.68 8.02 17.48
C TYR A 156 -11.29 8.80 16.33
N PHE A 157 -12.17 9.73 16.63
CA PHE A 157 -12.87 10.49 15.60
C PHE A 157 -12.26 11.88 15.37
N ALA A 158 -11.46 12.40 16.32
CA ALA A 158 -10.75 13.66 16.12
C ALA A 158 -9.44 13.51 15.32
N MET A 159 -8.70 12.42 15.51
CA MET A 159 -7.38 12.20 14.89
C MET A 159 -7.35 11.95 13.36
N PRO A 160 -8.39 11.43 12.70
CA PRO A 160 -8.44 11.36 11.23
C PRO A 160 -8.19 12.71 10.56
N ILE A 161 -8.66 13.82 11.17
CA ILE A 161 -8.61 15.15 10.56
C ILE A 161 -7.16 15.66 10.40
N PRO A 162 -6.39 15.88 11.48
CA PRO A 162 -4.99 16.31 11.37
C PRO A 162 -4.14 15.29 10.62
N GLY A 163 -4.48 14.01 10.78
CA GLY A 163 -3.84 12.93 10.08
C GLY A 163 -3.93 12.99 8.57
N PHE A 164 -5.14 13.14 8.05
CA PHE A 164 -5.32 13.29 6.61
C PHE A 164 -4.73 14.62 6.11
N ILE A 165 -4.68 15.68 6.92
CA ILE A 165 -3.97 16.94 6.56
C ILE A 165 -2.47 16.69 6.38
N VAL A 166 -1.83 15.99 7.32
CA VAL A 166 -0.41 15.64 7.23
C VAL A 166 -0.18 14.76 6.01
N LEU A 167 -1.11 13.85 5.72
CA LEU A 167 -1.08 13.06 4.51
C LEU A 167 -1.08 13.90 3.24
N LEU A 168 -2.01 14.83 3.11
CA LEU A 168 -2.04 15.72 1.97
C LEU A 168 -0.77 16.57 1.92
N TYR A 169 -0.31 17.07 3.06
CA TYR A 169 0.90 17.86 3.17
C TYR A 169 2.13 17.15 2.65
N VAL A 170 2.31 15.89 3.03
CA VAL A 170 3.41 15.05 2.54
C VAL A 170 3.19 14.73 1.07
N SER A 171 1.98 14.29 0.72
CA SER A 171 1.61 13.87 -0.63
C SER A 171 1.80 14.92 -1.71
N TYR A 172 1.62 16.19 -1.33
CA TYR A 172 1.65 17.30 -2.26
C TYR A 172 2.75 18.30 -1.97
N TYR A 173 3.49 18.11 -0.88
CA TYR A 173 4.66 18.91 -0.48
C TYR A 173 4.40 20.43 -0.57
N LYS A 174 3.38 20.91 0.16
CA LYS A 174 2.89 22.30 0.17
C LYS A 174 2.32 22.85 -1.14
N LYS A 175 2.09 21.99 -2.13
CA LYS A 175 1.42 22.36 -3.39
C LYS A 175 -0.07 22.02 -3.30
N PRO A 176 -0.93 22.72 -4.05
CA PRO A 176 -2.33 22.32 -4.15
C PRO A 176 -2.46 20.88 -4.69
N TYR A 177 -3.40 20.12 -4.13
CA TYR A 177 -3.70 18.77 -4.59
C TYR A 177 -4.46 18.81 -5.94
N PRO A 178 -4.34 17.78 -6.79
CA PRO A 178 -4.81 17.80 -8.18
C PRO A 178 -6.34 17.75 -8.28
N GLU A 179 -6.87 18.36 -9.34
CA GLU A 179 -8.31 18.48 -9.61
C GLU A 179 -9.02 17.16 -9.96
N GLU A 180 -8.26 16.07 -10.20
CA GLU A 180 -8.80 14.76 -10.54
C GLU A 180 -9.54 14.13 -9.32
N LYS A 181 -10.84 14.43 -9.21
CA LYS A 181 -11.70 14.04 -8.07
C LYS A 181 -11.70 12.53 -7.77
N SER A 182 -11.60 11.67 -8.78
CA SER A 182 -11.59 10.20 -8.59
C SER A 182 -10.32 9.69 -7.89
N SER A 183 -9.15 10.28 -8.17
CA SER A 183 -7.92 9.94 -7.44
C SER A 183 -7.98 10.35 -5.97
N LEU A 184 -8.71 11.42 -5.63
CA LEU A 184 -8.78 11.93 -4.25
C LEU A 184 -9.76 11.11 -3.40
N VAL A 185 -10.92 10.79 -3.96
CA VAL A 185 -11.92 9.91 -3.32
C VAL A 185 -11.34 8.52 -3.03
N ASN A 186 -10.58 7.94 -3.96
CA ASN A 186 -9.89 6.66 -3.75
C ASN A 186 -8.87 6.72 -2.58
N GLN A 187 -8.28 7.89 -2.32
CA GLN A 187 -7.32 8.06 -1.24
C GLN A 187 -7.98 8.21 0.11
N GLN A 188 -9.09 8.94 0.16
CA GLN A 188 -9.92 9.07 1.34
C GLN A 188 -10.52 7.71 1.73
N LEU A 189 -11.00 6.92 0.76
CA LEU A 189 -11.55 5.57 1.01
C LEU A 189 -10.48 4.61 1.53
N VAL A 190 -9.30 4.57 0.88
CA VAL A 190 -8.18 3.75 1.35
C VAL A 190 -7.73 4.19 2.75
N PHE A 191 -7.66 5.49 3.03
CA PHE A 191 -7.30 6.01 4.35
C PHE A 191 -8.32 5.63 5.42
N ALA A 192 -9.62 5.83 5.16
CA ALA A 192 -10.66 5.57 6.14
C ALA A 192 -10.82 4.08 6.46
N GLY A 193 -10.72 3.23 5.44
CA GLY A 193 -10.71 1.77 5.63
C GLY A 193 -9.50 1.32 6.44
N PHE A 194 -8.30 1.81 6.12
CA PHE A 194 -7.10 1.47 6.89
C PHE A 194 -7.16 2.03 8.32
N TYR A 195 -7.66 3.24 8.53
CA TYR A 195 -7.67 3.89 9.83
C TYR A 195 -8.68 3.24 10.79
N TYR A 196 -9.88 2.91 10.28
CA TYR A 196 -10.85 2.18 11.06
C TYR A 196 -10.35 0.78 11.42
N LEU A 197 -9.67 0.10 10.48
CA LEU A 197 -9.07 -1.20 10.73
C LEU A 197 -8.10 -1.13 11.93
N THR A 198 -7.33 -0.05 12.06
CA THR A 198 -6.45 0.15 13.22
C THR A 198 -7.20 0.42 14.53
N ILE A 199 -8.31 1.16 14.51
CA ILE A 199 -9.17 1.33 15.70
C ILE A 199 -9.82 0.02 16.10
N ARG A 200 -10.29 -0.77 15.11
CA ARG A 200 -10.95 -2.04 15.37
C ARG A 200 -9.97 -3.05 15.95
N LEU A 201 -8.76 -3.14 15.37
CA LEU A 201 -7.65 -3.89 15.95
C LEU A 201 -7.37 -3.45 17.39
N TYR A 202 -7.30 -2.15 17.66
CA TYR A 202 -7.07 -1.67 19.03
C TYR A 202 -8.16 -2.12 20.02
N ASN A 203 -9.45 -1.95 19.70
CA ASN A 203 -10.53 -2.32 20.62
C ASN A 203 -10.64 -3.83 20.85
N VAL A 204 -10.39 -4.64 19.81
CA VAL A 204 -10.33 -6.09 19.94
C VAL A 204 -9.17 -6.48 20.87
N ILE A 205 -7.99 -5.90 20.65
CA ILE A 205 -6.78 -6.29 21.38
C ILE A 205 -6.79 -5.77 22.83
N PHE A 206 -7.12 -4.51 23.04
CA PHE A 206 -6.88 -3.84 24.33
C PHE A 206 -8.14 -3.64 25.17
N ARG A 207 -9.33 -3.89 24.61
CA ARG A 207 -10.61 -3.77 25.32
C ARG A 207 -11.40 -5.07 25.31
N LEU A 208 -10.77 -6.16 24.85
CA LEU A 208 -11.35 -7.50 24.78
C LEU A 208 -12.69 -7.50 24.03
N ALA A 209 -12.83 -6.65 23.00
CA ALA A 209 -14.06 -6.55 22.25
C ALA A 209 -14.26 -7.80 21.37
N ASP A 210 -15.46 -8.38 21.42
CA ASP A 210 -15.77 -9.60 20.68
C ASP A 210 -15.66 -9.41 19.16
N ILE A 211 -15.16 -10.47 18.52
CA ILE A 211 -15.05 -10.59 17.06
C ILE A 211 -16.19 -11.50 16.60
N GLY A 212 -17.19 -10.93 15.94
CA GLY A 212 -18.33 -11.67 15.42
C GLY A 212 -18.88 -11.05 14.16
N PHE A 213 -19.53 -11.86 13.32
CA PHE A 213 -20.17 -11.37 12.09
C PHE A 213 -21.32 -10.37 12.37
N GLU A 214 -21.88 -10.39 13.59
CA GLU A 214 -22.91 -9.47 14.08
C GLU A 214 -22.47 -7.99 14.08
N THR A 215 -21.16 -7.70 14.12
CA THR A 215 -20.62 -6.32 14.21
C THR A 215 -20.20 -5.72 12.86
N ILE A 216 -20.31 -6.47 11.77
CA ILE A 216 -19.85 -6.04 10.44
C ILE A 216 -20.58 -4.79 9.93
N ILE A 217 -21.89 -4.66 10.18
CA ILE A 217 -22.68 -3.47 9.74
C ILE A 217 -22.21 -2.20 10.46
N SER A 218 -21.95 -2.29 11.77
CA SER A 218 -21.38 -1.19 12.54
C SER A 218 -19.93 -0.87 12.17
N GLU A 219 -19.13 -1.87 11.78
CA GLU A 219 -17.77 -1.68 11.27
C GLU A 219 -17.76 -0.90 9.95
N LEU A 220 -18.70 -1.19 9.06
CA LEU A 220 -18.88 -0.44 7.81
C LEU A 220 -19.37 1.01 8.05
N ILE A 221 -20.31 1.24 8.98
CA ILE A 221 -20.79 2.58 9.37
C ILE A 221 -19.63 3.46 9.86
N ALA A 222 -18.70 2.88 10.61
CA ALA A 222 -17.56 3.60 11.17
C ALA A 222 -16.44 3.88 10.14
N ILE A 223 -16.19 2.97 9.18
CA ILE A 223 -15.32 3.25 8.01
C ILE A 223 -15.88 4.43 7.20
N LEU A 224 -17.19 4.44 6.92
CA LEU A 224 -17.84 5.52 6.16
C LEU A 224 -17.82 6.86 6.90
N PHE A 225 -17.90 6.83 8.23
CA PHE A 225 -17.81 8.04 9.03
C PHE A 225 -16.39 8.64 9.03
N ILE A 226 -15.35 7.82 9.23
CA ILE A 226 -13.95 8.24 9.11
C ILE A 226 -13.66 8.79 7.70
N PHE A 227 -14.26 8.19 6.68
CA PHE A 227 -14.19 8.67 5.31
C PHE A 227 -14.76 10.09 5.18
N GLY A 228 -15.94 10.38 5.74
CA GLY A 228 -16.54 11.72 5.73
C GLY A 228 -15.67 12.79 6.38
N LEU A 229 -14.93 12.45 7.45
CA LEU A 229 -14.07 13.38 8.17
C LEU A 229 -12.84 13.85 7.36
N THR A 230 -12.35 13.03 6.43
CA THR A 230 -11.22 13.41 5.56
C THR A 230 -11.52 14.62 4.65
N TYR A 231 -12.79 14.98 4.44
CA TYR A 231 -13.16 16.17 3.67
C TYR A 231 -12.91 17.49 4.41
N ILE A 232 -13.02 17.49 5.74
CA ILE A 232 -12.66 18.65 6.56
C ILE A 232 -11.17 18.94 6.42
N SER A 233 -10.35 17.88 6.43
CA SER A 233 -8.90 17.96 6.20
C SER A 233 -8.54 18.56 4.84
N LEU A 234 -9.29 18.25 3.79
CA LEU A 234 -9.09 18.85 2.46
C LEU A 234 -9.35 20.36 2.47
N GLY A 235 -10.48 20.78 3.08
CA GLY A 235 -10.83 22.19 3.21
C GLY A 235 -9.74 22.99 3.93
N LEU A 236 -9.28 22.49 5.08
CA LEU A 236 -8.23 23.13 5.87
C LEU A 236 -6.88 23.15 5.13
N TYR A 237 -6.47 22.04 4.52
CA TYR A 237 -5.22 21.99 3.74
C TYR A 237 -5.23 23.00 2.58
N SER A 238 -6.36 23.11 1.88
CA SER A 238 -6.52 24.06 0.78
C SER A 238 -6.42 25.52 1.26
N PHE A 239 -7.07 25.86 2.38
CA PHE A 239 -7.02 27.20 2.97
C PHE A 239 -5.60 27.63 3.32
N ILE A 240 -4.79 26.72 3.88
CA ILE A 240 -3.42 27.00 4.33
C ILE A 240 -2.43 27.17 3.15
N PHE A 241 -2.54 26.37 2.09
CA PHE A 241 -1.52 26.31 1.03
C PHE A 241 -1.87 27.01 -0.29
N ASN A 242 -3.11 27.48 -0.48
CA ASN A 242 -3.49 28.26 -1.68
C ASN A 242 -3.14 29.76 -1.61
N HIS A 243 -2.39 30.26 -0.61
CA HIS A 243 -1.99 31.67 -0.55
C HIS A 243 -0.64 32.01 -1.22
N ARG A 244 0.00 31.10 -1.97
CA ARG A 244 1.25 31.38 -2.72
C ARG A 244 1.14 31.33 -4.24
N LEU A 245 -0.04 31.57 -4.79
CA LEU A 245 -0.23 31.72 -6.24
C LEU A 245 -0.56 33.17 -6.65
N LYS A 246 -0.27 34.16 -5.78
CA LYS A 246 -0.47 35.59 -6.12
C LYS A 246 0.81 36.42 -6.26
N ASP A 247 1.98 35.89 -5.93
CA ASP A 247 3.24 36.64 -6.00
C ASP A 247 4.33 35.90 -6.81
N VAL A 248 4.04 35.56 -8.07
CA VAL A 248 4.99 35.52 -9.21
C VAL A 248 4.21 35.83 -10.48
#